data_AF-A0A658K5A9-F1
#
_entry.id   AF-A0A658K5A9-F1
#
_cell.length_a   1.000
_cell.length_b   1.000
_cell.length_c   1.000
_cell.angle_alpha   90.00
_cell.angle_beta   90.00
_cell.angle_gamma   90.00
#
_symmetry.space_group_name_H-M   'P 1'
#
loop_
_entity.id
_entity.type
_entity.pdbx_description
1 polymer ?
#
loop_
_entity_poly.entity_id
_entity_poly.type
_entity_poly.pdbx_seq_one_letter_code
_entity_poly.pdbx_strand_id
1 'polypeptide(L)'
;MQLGVSLPDAARDFAELYERDEFHLFALGLRVNHRYGGNASELMENLIKLIRDREQAGRQLRAMTGETRMTALVLALLPVGMAGYFLTVNPSYLLHMWSDDSGKIMLSMAFVLQATGCVVLWRMLRSI
;
A
#
# COMPACT_ATOMS: atom_id res chain seq x y z
N MET A 1 34.53 2.11 -38.77
CA MET A 1 33.16 2.56 -38.48
C MET A 1 32.73 1.85 -37.21
N GLN A 2 33.07 2.32 -36.00
CA GLN A 2 32.36 3.37 -35.26
C GLN A 2 30.83 3.20 -35.29
N LEU A 3 30.33 2.45 -34.32
CA LEU A 3 29.07 2.70 -33.61
C LEU A 3 29.44 2.44 -32.14
N GLY A 4 29.99 3.39 -31.37
CA GLY A 4 29.56 4.78 -31.27
C GLY A 4 28.52 4.97 -30.16
N VAL A 5 28.25 3.94 -29.35
CA VAL A 5 27.34 4.02 -28.20
C VAL A 5 28.13 3.63 -26.97
N SER A 6 28.21 4.55 -26.01
CA SER A 6 28.88 4.28 -24.75
C SER A 6 28.06 3.23 -23.99
N LEU A 7 28.70 2.27 -23.31
CA LEU A 7 28.04 1.33 -22.39
C LEU A 7 26.93 1.98 -21.51
N PRO A 8 27.09 3.24 -21.02
CA PRO A 8 26.02 3.90 -20.29
C PRO A 8 24.77 4.25 -21.12
N ASP A 9 24.89 4.47 -22.43
CA ASP A 9 23.75 4.74 -23.31
C ASP A 9 22.97 3.44 -23.62
N ALA A 10 23.67 2.33 -23.84
CA ALA A 10 23.03 1.01 -24.02
C ALA A 10 22.30 0.54 -22.74
N ALA A 11 22.85 0.85 -21.56
CA ALA A 11 22.20 0.58 -20.29
C ALA A 11 21.01 1.51 -20.02
N ARG A 12 21.00 2.71 -20.61
CA ARG A 12 19.91 3.68 -20.51
C ARG A 12 18.72 3.27 -21.39
N ASP A 13 18.98 2.82 -22.61
CA ASP A 13 17.96 2.23 -23.49
C ASP A 13 17.34 0.96 -22.87
N PHE A 14 18.15 0.15 -22.16
CA PHE A 14 17.65 -1.03 -21.44
C PHE A 14 16.81 -0.67 -20.20
N ALA A 15 17.12 0.45 -19.54
CA ALA A 15 16.37 0.96 -18.39
C ALA A 15 15.04 1.61 -18.79
N GLU A 16 15.01 2.27 -19.96
CA GLU A 16 13.80 2.86 -20.55
C GLU A 16 12.81 1.78 -21.01
N LEU A 17 13.31 0.62 -21.43
CA LEU A 17 12.48 -0.52 -21.83
C LEU A 17 11.76 -1.22 -20.66
N TYR A 18 12.24 -1.06 -19.42
CA TYR A 18 11.74 -1.81 -18.26
C TYR A 18 10.97 -1.00 -17.21
N GLU A 19 10.89 0.34 -17.33
CA GLU A 19 10.08 1.26 -16.47
C GLU A 19 10.01 0.88 -14.97
N ARG A 20 11.16 0.63 -14.33
CA ARG A 20 11.24 0.40 -12.88
C ARG A 20 12.31 1.30 -12.25
N ASP A 21 11.92 2.00 -11.18
CA ASP A 21 12.76 2.92 -10.37
C ASP A 21 14.12 2.32 -9.95
N GLU A 22 14.20 1.00 -9.91
CA GLU A 22 15.39 0.20 -9.58
C GLU A 22 16.54 0.41 -10.58
N PHE A 23 16.23 0.54 -11.87
CA PHE A 23 17.25 0.80 -12.90
C PHE A 23 17.76 2.24 -12.88
N HIS A 24 16.95 3.18 -12.42
CA HIS A 24 17.36 4.58 -12.30
C HIS A 24 18.36 4.80 -11.17
N LEU A 25 18.16 4.09 -10.04
CA LEU A 25 19.14 4.03 -8.95
C LEU A 25 20.46 3.37 -9.39
N PHE A 26 20.39 2.33 -10.21
CA PHE A 26 21.58 1.67 -10.76
C PHE A 26 22.38 2.61 -11.67
N ALA A 27 21.70 3.34 -12.57
CA ALA A 27 22.34 4.32 -13.45
C ALA A 27 22.93 5.52 -12.68
N LEU A 28 22.27 5.97 -11.60
CA LEU A 28 22.79 7.03 -10.73
C LEU A 28 24.04 6.55 -9.97
N GLY A 29 24.00 5.33 -9.43
CA GLY A 29 25.13 4.71 -8.75
C GLY A 29 26.34 4.54 -9.67
N LEU A 30 26.12 4.15 -10.93
CA LEU A 30 27.17 4.00 -11.93
C LEU A 30 27.81 5.35 -12.32
N ARG A 31 27.03 6.44 -12.44
CA ARG A 31 27.54 7.80 -12.69
C ARG A 31 28.34 8.36 -11.51
N VAL A 32 27.91 8.07 -10.28
CA VAL A 32 28.66 8.49 -9.07
C VAL A 32 29.98 7.71 -8.97
N ASN A 33 29.97 6.41 -9.26
CA ASN A 33 31.17 5.56 -9.25
C ASN A 33 32.25 6.05 -10.24
N HIS A 34 31.83 6.46 -11.44
CA HIS A 34 32.77 6.95 -12.45
C HIS A 34 33.44 8.30 -12.07
N ARG A 35 32.80 9.12 -11.23
CA ARG A 35 33.28 10.50 -10.97
C ARG A 35 34.17 10.65 -9.73
N TYR A 36 34.18 9.68 -8.81
CA TYR A 36 34.86 9.84 -7.51
C TYR A 36 36.05 8.91 -7.25
N GLY A 37 36.32 7.90 -8.08
CA GLY A 37 37.54 7.09 -7.96
C GLY A 37 37.72 6.34 -6.63
N GLY A 38 36.64 6.13 -5.88
CA GLY A 38 36.60 5.28 -4.69
C GLY A 38 36.39 3.82 -5.08
N ASN A 39 36.88 2.88 -4.25
CA ASN A 39 36.90 1.44 -4.52
C ASN A 39 35.52 0.95 -5.02
N ALA A 40 35.42 0.61 -6.30
CA ALA A 40 34.17 0.20 -6.93
C ALA A 40 33.47 -0.94 -6.17
N SER A 41 34.26 -1.78 -5.48
CA SER A 41 33.79 -2.83 -4.57
C SER A 41 32.95 -2.30 -3.41
N GLU A 42 33.32 -1.17 -2.80
CA GLU A 42 32.59 -0.56 -1.67
C GLU A 42 31.25 0.01 -2.11
N LEU A 43 31.21 0.63 -3.30
CA LEU A 43 29.95 1.13 -3.87
C LEU A 43 29.03 -0.04 -4.26
N MET A 44 29.59 -1.11 -4.83
CA MET A 44 28.85 -2.34 -5.12
C MET A 44 28.28 -2.97 -3.86
N GLU A 45 29.04 -2.99 -2.77
CA GLU A 45 28.63 -3.53 -1.47
C GLU A 45 27.50 -2.70 -0.85
N ASN A 46 27.57 -1.37 -0.97
CA ASN A 46 26.49 -0.47 -0.55
C ASN A 46 25.22 -0.63 -1.40
N LEU A 47 25.36 -0.85 -2.71
CA LEU A 47 24.24 -1.16 -3.60
C LEU A 47 23.56 -2.48 -3.23
N ILE A 48 24.35 -3.53 -2.93
CA ILE A 48 23.83 -4.83 -2.48
C ILE A 48 23.08 -4.68 -1.16
N LYS A 49 23.61 -3.91 -0.21
CA LYS A 49 22.93 -3.60 1.06
C LYS A 49 21.60 -2.87 0.81
N LEU A 50 21.62 -1.85 -0.04
CA LEU A 50 20.41 -1.08 -0.37
C LEU A 50 19.33 -1.93 -1.05
N ILE A 51 19.71 -2.83 -1.96
CA ILE A 51 18.77 -3.77 -2.61
C ILE A 51 18.15 -4.71 -1.58
N ARG A 52 18.96 -5.28 -0.68
CA ARG A 52 18.48 -6.16 0.39
C ARG A 52 17.57 -5.44 1.37
N ASP A 53 17.90 -4.21 1.75
CA ASP A 53 17.09 -3.37 2.63
C ASP A 53 15.74 -3.04 1.98
N ARG A 54 15.72 -2.75 0.67
CA ARG A 54 14.47 -2.56 -0.09
C ARG A 54 13.62 -3.82 -0.15
N GLU A 55 14.20 -4.98 -0.43
CA GLU A 55 13.46 -6.25 -0.41
C GLU A 55 12.89 -6.54 0.97
N GLN A 56 13.67 -6.30 2.02
CA GLN A 56 13.23 -6.52 3.40
C GLN A 56 12.11 -5.54 3.79
N ALA A 57 12.25 -4.25 3.44
CA ALA A 57 11.19 -3.26 3.63
C ALA A 57 9.92 -3.64 2.86
N GLY A 58 10.03 -4.12 1.61
CA GLY A 58 8.90 -4.59 0.82
C GLY A 58 8.20 -5.81 1.43
N ARG A 59 8.98 -6.78 1.96
CA ARG A 59 8.44 -7.93 2.70
C ARG A 59 7.71 -7.48 3.97
N GLN A 60 8.29 -6.51 4.70
CA GLN A 60 7.72 -6.00 5.94
C GLN A 60 6.45 -5.18 5.69
N LEU A 61 6.43 -4.34 4.65
CA LEU A 61 5.23 -3.64 4.20
C LEU A 61 4.13 -4.63 3.80
N ARG A 62 4.44 -5.67 3.03
CA ARG A 62 3.48 -6.73 2.69
C ARG A 62 2.93 -7.43 3.93
N ALA A 63 3.77 -7.78 4.90
CA ALA A 63 3.32 -8.40 6.15
C ALA A 63 2.39 -7.45 6.95
N MET A 64 2.79 -6.18 7.14
CA MET A 64 2.00 -5.18 7.85
C MET A 64 0.67 -4.86 7.15
N THR A 65 0.64 -4.86 5.81
CA THR A 65 -0.61 -4.68 5.06
C THR A 65 -1.56 -5.85 5.25
N GLY A 66 -1.06 -7.07 5.39
CA GLY A 66 -1.89 -8.25 5.65
C GLY A 66 -2.61 -8.15 7.00
N GLU A 67 -1.90 -7.76 8.05
CA GLU A 67 -2.47 -7.54 9.37
C GLU A 67 -3.49 -6.38 9.36
N THR A 68 -3.14 -5.26 8.73
CA THR A 68 -4.01 -4.10 8.61
C THR A 68 -5.30 -4.43 7.85
N ARG A 69 -5.20 -5.24 6.78
CA ARG A 69 -6.37 -5.73 6.01
C ARG A 69 -7.30 -6.57 6.88
N MET A 70 -6.76 -7.52 7.64
CA MET A 70 -7.56 -8.39 8.50
C MET A 70 -8.27 -7.58 9.59
N THR A 71 -7.55 -6.68 10.28
CA THR A 71 -8.12 -5.82 11.32
C THR A 71 -9.20 -4.89 10.75
N ALA A 72 -8.95 -4.28 9.59
CA ALA A 72 -9.92 -3.45 8.89
C ALA A 72 -11.21 -4.23 8.54
N LEU A 73 -11.08 -5.48 8.08
CA LEU A 73 -12.20 -6.33 7.70
C LEU A 73 -13.04 -6.72 8.92
N VAL A 74 -12.40 -7.07 10.04
CA VAL A 74 -13.08 -7.37 11.31
C VAL A 74 -13.85 -6.14 11.83
N LEU A 75 -13.21 -4.97 11.85
CA LEU A 75 -13.85 -3.71 12.27
C LEU A 75 -15.03 -3.32 11.36
N ALA A 76 -14.91 -3.55 10.06
CA ALA A 76 -15.99 -3.29 9.10
C ALA A 76 -17.18 -4.26 9.29
N LEU A 77 -16.91 -5.51 9.65
CA LEU A 77 -17.95 -6.53 9.90
C LEU A 77 -18.66 -6.35 11.23
N LEU A 78 -18.00 -5.81 12.27
CA LEU A 78 -18.57 -5.69 13.61
C LEU A 78 -19.96 -5.04 13.64
N PRO A 79 -20.17 -3.82 13.07
CA PRO A 79 -21.47 -3.16 13.10
C PRO A 79 -22.54 -3.90 12.30
N VAL A 80 -22.16 -4.53 11.19
CA VAL A 80 -23.07 -5.35 10.36
C VAL A 80 -23.49 -6.60 11.14
N GLY A 81 -22.56 -7.26 11.82
CA GLY A 81 -22.82 -8.38 12.71
C GLY A 81 -23.69 -8.00 13.90
N MET A 82 -23.45 -6.83 14.50
CA MET A 82 -24.24 -6.32 15.61
C MET A 82 -25.68 -6.01 15.16
N ALA A 83 -25.86 -5.39 14.00
CA ALA A 83 -27.17 -5.16 13.42
C ALA A 83 -27.92 -6.48 13.17
N GLY A 84 -27.24 -7.48 12.60
CA GLY A 84 -27.81 -8.83 12.41
C GLY A 84 -28.18 -9.52 13.73
N TYR A 85 -27.32 -9.40 14.75
CA TYR A 85 -27.56 -9.93 16.09
C TYR A 85 -28.78 -9.27 16.76
N PHE A 86 -28.90 -7.96 16.68
CA PHE A 86 -30.09 -7.26 17.19
C PHE A 86 -31.37 -7.71 16.48
N LEU A 87 -31.29 -8.03 15.19
CA LEU A 87 -32.42 -8.49 14.40
C LEU A 87 -32.90 -9.90 14.78
N THR A 88 -31.99 -10.78 15.24
CA THR A 88 -32.35 -12.14 15.69
C THR A 88 -32.80 -12.21 17.15
N VAL A 89 -32.20 -11.40 18.03
CA VAL A 89 -32.51 -11.43 19.47
C VAL A 89 -33.70 -10.54 19.83
N ASN A 90 -33.79 -9.34 19.22
CA ASN A 90 -34.84 -8.36 19.51
C ASN A 90 -35.25 -7.58 18.24
N PRO A 91 -35.95 -8.21 17.29
CA PRO A 91 -36.39 -7.54 16.06
C PRO A 91 -37.28 -6.32 16.33
N SER A 92 -38.03 -6.34 17.44
CA SER A 92 -38.86 -5.22 17.89
C SER A 92 -38.04 -3.95 18.16
N TYR A 93 -36.78 -4.06 18.61
CA TYR A 93 -35.94 -2.90 18.93
C TYR A 93 -35.57 -2.10 17.67
N LEU A 94 -35.13 -2.80 16.62
CA LEU A 94 -34.84 -2.18 15.32
C LEU A 94 -36.11 -1.66 14.65
N LEU A 95 -37.23 -2.37 14.77
CA LEU A 95 -38.53 -1.91 14.26
C LEU A 95 -39.02 -0.64 14.97
N HIS A 96 -38.86 -0.53 16.29
CA HIS A 96 -39.19 0.68 17.04
C HIS A 96 -38.28 1.85 16.63
N MET A 97 -36.98 1.62 16.50
CA MET A 97 -36.04 2.64 15.99
C MET A 97 -36.36 3.05 14.54
N TRP A 98 -36.90 2.14 13.73
CA TRP A 98 -37.33 2.45 12.37
C TRP A 98 -38.65 3.22 12.34
N SER A 99 -39.56 3.00 13.28
CA SER A 99 -40.80 3.77 13.38
C SER A 99 -40.58 5.18 13.90
N ASP A 100 -39.61 5.36 14.80
CA ASP A 100 -39.34 6.63 15.47
C ASP A 100 -38.41 7.53 14.65
N ASP A 101 -38.73 8.82 14.51
CA ASP A 101 -37.98 9.74 13.63
C ASP A 101 -36.55 9.96 14.12
N SER A 102 -36.34 9.98 15.44
CA SER A 102 -35.00 10.06 16.04
C SER A 102 -34.17 8.81 15.73
N GLY A 103 -34.79 7.63 15.71
CA GLY A 103 -34.12 6.36 15.44
C GLY A 103 -33.66 6.24 13.98
N LYS A 104 -34.48 6.71 13.03
CA LYS A 104 -34.10 6.79 11.60
C LYS A 104 -32.86 7.68 11.38
N ILE A 105 -32.79 8.84 12.05
CA ILE A 105 -31.65 9.76 11.95
C ILE A 105 -30.38 9.09 12.51
N MET A 106 -30.46 8.43 13.67
CA MET A 106 -29.30 7.73 14.24
C MET A 106 -28.84 6.57 13.36
N LEU A 107 -29.75 5.76 12.82
CA LEU A 107 -29.43 4.64 11.94
C LEU A 107 -28.80 5.10 10.62
N SER A 108 -29.37 6.14 10.01
CA SER A 108 -28.81 6.71 8.78
C SER A 108 -27.43 7.34 9.01
N MET A 109 -27.23 8.09 10.10
CA MET A 109 -25.90 8.59 10.48
C MET A 109 -24.89 7.46 10.71
N ALA A 110 -25.28 6.42 11.46
CA ALA A 110 -24.43 5.26 11.71
C ALA A 110 -24.05 4.56 10.41
N PHE A 111 -25.00 4.39 9.48
CA PHE A 111 -24.73 3.80 8.17
C PHE A 111 -23.78 4.65 7.33
N VAL A 112 -23.97 5.97 7.29
CA VAL A 112 -23.07 6.89 6.59
C VAL A 112 -21.66 6.85 7.19
N LEU A 113 -21.56 6.86 8.52
CA LEU A 113 -20.27 6.78 9.20
C LEU A 113 -19.57 5.45 8.92
N GLN A 114 -20.33 4.34 8.92
CA GLN A 114 -19.82 3.01 8.60
C GLN A 114 -19.36 2.90 7.14
N ALA A 115 -20.15 3.41 6.19
CA ALA A 115 -19.80 3.45 4.79
C ALA A 115 -18.54 4.30 4.57
N THR A 116 -18.46 5.45 5.23
CA THR A 116 -17.28 6.33 5.17
C THR A 116 -16.05 5.64 5.73
N GLY A 117 -16.16 4.98 6.89
CA GLY A 117 -15.07 4.19 7.49
C GLY A 117 -14.59 3.08 6.55
N CYS A 118 -15.52 2.33 5.96
CA CYS A 118 -15.20 1.28 4.99
C CYS A 118 -14.49 1.83 3.74
N VAL A 119 -14.96 2.97 3.19
CA VAL A 119 -14.33 3.64 2.05
C VAL A 119 -12.92 4.14 2.40
N VAL A 120 -12.72 4.71 3.58
CA VAL A 120 -11.39 5.16 4.04
C VAL A 120 -10.43 3.99 4.18
N LEU A 121 -10.88 2.90 4.83
CA LEU A 121 -10.08 1.67 4.94
C LEU A 121 -9.73 1.11 3.56
N TRP A 122 -10.70 1.04 2.65
CA TRP A 122 -10.47 0.58 1.27
C TRP A 122 -9.48 1.47 0.52
N ARG A 123 -9.54 2.80 0.72
CA ARG A 123 -8.62 3.76 0.10
C ARG A 123 -7.19 3.63 0.64
N MET A 124 -7.03 3.42 1.95
CA MET A 124 -5.72 3.16 2.56
C MET A 124 -5.11 1.87 2.00
N LEU A 125 -5.92 0.81 1.87
CA LEU A 125 -5.48 -0.48 1.34
C LEU A 125 -5.10 -0.47 -0.14
N ARG A 126 -5.62 0.50 -0.92
CA ARG A 126 -5.30 0.72 -2.33
C ARG A 126 -4.11 1.68 -2.53
N SER A 127 -3.87 2.57 -1.57
CA SER A 127 -2.79 3.57 -1.61
C SER A 127 -1.42 3.01 -1.21
N ILE A 128 -1.38 1.77 -0.71
CA ILE A 128 -0.18 1.05 -0.29
C ILE A 128 0.08 -0.09 -1.28
#